data_AF-A0A3M0L7C2-F1
#
_entry.id   AF-A0A3M0L7C2-F1
#
_cell.length_a   1.000
_cell.length_b   1.000
_cell.length_c   1.000
_cell.angle_alpha   90.00
_cell.angle_beta   90.00
_cell.angle_gamma   90.00
#
_symmetry.space_group_name_H-M   'P 1'
#
loop_
_entity.id
_entity.type
_entity.pdbx_description
1 polymer ?
#
loop_
_entity_poly.entity_id
_entity_poly.type
_entity_poly.pdbx_seq_one_letter_code
_entity_poly.pdbx_strand_id
1 'polypeptide(L)'
;MAEYGLGSPYFNNLLRATFTIRLMAPHDVKFLANLLLTPTQYAIFMAQWKKRLENLTTYAGHANQALAALTIDHLVGEGVHTDPNGQAVLPREALEGITEAAHSSFLKVFDAKTIQQSFINIKQAPQEPYMQFVERLKQTLERSIDNDQEREVVLLKLAIENANED
;
A
#
# COMPACT_ATOMS: atom_id res chain seq x y z
N MET A 1 0.37 -28.92 6.00
CA MET A 1 -0.63 -28.57 4.97
C MET A 1 -0.80 -27.06 4.99
N ALA A 2 -0.07 -26.33 4.15
CA ALA A 2 -0.13 -24.87 4.08
C ALA A 2 -0.41 -24.49 2.63
N GLU A 3 -1.68 -24.66 2.20
CA GLU A 3 -2.05 -24.55 0.77
C GLU A 3 -2.74 -23.24 0.38
N TYR A 4 -2.85 -22.24 1.25
CA TYR A 4 -3.49 -20.96 0.89
C TYR A 4 -2.81 -19.76 1.56
N GLY A 5 -1.58 -19.47 1.17
CA GLY A 5 -0.93 -18.20 1.53
C GLY A 5 -1.45 -17.03 0.66
N LEU A 6 -1.32 -15.81 1.17
CA LEU A 6 -1.64 -14.54 0.47
C LEU A 6 -0.87 -14.36 -0.86
N GLY A 7 0.17 -15.15 -1.12
CA GLY A 7 0.90 -15.19 -2.40
C GLY A 7 0.46 -16.30 -3.36
N SER A 8 -0.64 -17.00 -3.09
CA SER A 8 -1.14 -18.09 -3.95
C SER A 8 -1.82 -17.53 -5.21
N PRO A 9 -1.68 -18.20 -6.38
CA PRO A 9 -2.41 -17.83 -7.59
C PRO A 9 -3.93 -17.79 -7.40
N TYR A 10 -4.46 -18.62 -6.51
CA TYR A 10 -5.88 -18.64 -6.15
C TYR A 10 -6.30 -17.34 -5.44
N PHE A 11 -5.57 -16.92 -4.42
CA PHE A 11 -5.85 -15.68 -3.70
C PHE A 11 -5.72 -14.46 -4.62
N ASN A 12 -4.69 -14.42 -5.47
CA ASN A 12 -4.52 -13.35 -6.45
C ASN A 12 -5.68 -13.29 -7.46
N ASN A 13 -6.18 -14.44 -7.93
CA ASN A 13 -7.33 -14.50 -8.83
C ASN A 13 -8.63 -14.07 -8.13
N LEU A 14 -8.84 -14.46 -6.87
CA LEU A 14 -10.00 -14.05 -6.08
C LEU A 14 -9.99 -12.55 -5.80
N LEU A 15 -8.83 -12.01 -5.43
CA LEU A 15 -8.64 -10.59 -5.21
C LEU A 15 -8.92 -9.81 -6.51
N ARG A 16 -8.31 -10.24 -7.63
CA ARG A 16 -8.57 -9.65 -8.96
C ARG A 16 -10.06 -9.68 -9.31
N ALA A 17 -10.74 -10.81 -9.11
CA ALA A 17 -12.17 -10.93 -9.35
C ALA A 17 -12.97 -9.93 -8.51
N THR A 18 -12.60 -9.74 -7.24
CA THR A 18 -13.26 -8.81 -6.32
C THR A 18 -13.14 -7.36 -6.78
N PHE A 19 -11.93 -6.92 -7.15
CA PHE A 19 -11.68 -5.58 -7.68
C PHE A 19 -12.26 -5.34 -9.08
N THR A 20 -12.48 -6.40 -9.86
CA THR A 20 -13.09 -6.28 -11.21
C THR A 20 -14.61 -6.12 -11.15
N ILE A 21 -15.25 -6.68 -10.12
CA ILE A 21 -16.73 -6.76 -10.05
C ILE A 21 -17.32 -5.59 -9.26
N ARG A 22 -16.56 -4.96 -8.37
CA ARG A 22 -17.07 -3.94 -7.45
C ARG A 22 -16.20 -2.70 -7.41
N LEU A 23 -16.84 -1.54 -7.61
CA LEU A 23 -16.23 -0.24 -7.30
C LEU A 23 -16.11 -0.08 -5.79
N MET A 24 -14.94 0.35 -5.34
CA MET A 24 -14.63 0.52 -3.93
C MET A 24 -14.46 2.00 -3.59
N ALA A 25 -15.02 2.39 -2.45
CA ALA A 25 -14.68 3.66 -1.82
C ALA A 25 -13.30 3.57 -1.16
N PRO A 26 -12.61 4.71 -0.93
CA PRO A 26 -11.33 4.73 -0.22
C PRO A 26 -11.34 3.99 1.13
N HIS A 27 -12.43 4.10 1.88
CA HIS A 27 -12.62 3.38 3.15
C HIS A 27 -12.62 1.86 2.95
N ASP A 28 -13.32 1.35 1.95
CA ASP A 28 -13.38 -0.09 1.65
C ASP A 28 -11.99 -0.63 1.30
N VAL A 29 -11.24 0.13 0.50
CA VAL A 29 -9.86 -0.21 0.13
C VAL A 29 -8.96 -0.28 1.37
N LYS A 30 -9.00 0.74 2.23
CA LYS A 30 -8.20 0.77 3.48
C LYS A 30 -8.62 -0.33 4.45
N PHE A 31 -9.91 -0.64 4.54
CA PHE A 31 -10.42 -1.73 5.35
C PHE A 31 -9.88 -3.08 4.86
N LEU A 32 -9.98 -3.35 3.55
CA LEU A 32 -9.44 -4.57 2.95
C LEU A 32 -7.93 -4.66 3.10
N ALA A 33 -7.21 -3.56 2.93
CA ALA A 33 -5.75 -3.54 3.10
C ALA A 33 -5.35 -3.85 4.54
N ASN A 34 -6.04 -3.29 5.54
CA ASN A 34 -5.78 -3.60 6.95
C ASN A 34 -6.11 -5.06 7.30
N LEU A 35 -7.14 -5.64 6.67
CA LEU A 35 -7.53 -7.03 6.90
C LEU A 35 -6.53 -8.04 6.29
N LEU A 36 -5.95 -7.70 5.14
CA LEU A 36 -5.18 -8.65 4.32
C LEU A 36 -3.67 -8.50 4.45
N LEU A 37 -3.17 -7.34 4.87
CA LEU A 37 -1.75 -7.01 4.84
C LEU A 37 -1.18 -6.93 6.27
N THR A 38 0.08 -7.33 6.43
CA THR A 38 0.83 -6.99 7.65
C THR A 38 1.01 -5.47 7.75
N PRO A 39 1.34 -4.92 8.94
CA PRO A 39 1.53 -3.49 9.08
C PRO A 39 2.61 -2.90 8.14
N THR A 40 3.68 -3.66 7.86
CA THR A 40 4.70 -3.27 6.87
C THR A 40 4.16 -3.27 5.44
N GLN A 41 3.44 -4.33 5.05
CA GLN A 41 2.85 -4.45 3.72
C GLN A 41 1.78 -3.37 3.48
N TYR A 42 1.02 -3.02 4.52
CA TYR A 42 0.05 -1.95 4.51
C TYR A 42 0.71 -0.59 4.25
N ALA A 43 1.84 -0.29 4.91
CA ALA A 43 2.57 0.96 4.68
C ALA A 43 3.06 1.06 3.22
N ILE A 44 3.62 -0.03 2.68
CA ILE A 44 4.05 -0.09 1.28
C ILE A 44 2.86 0.08 0.33
N PHE A 45 1.74 -0.60 0.62
CA PHE A 45 0.50 -0.48 -0.14
C PHE A 45 0.02 0.97 -0.19
N MET A 46 -0.07 1.65 0.97
CA MET A 46 -0.55 3.03 1.07
C MET A 46 0.32 4.00 0.26
N ALA A 47 1.65 3.89 0.38
CA ALA A 47 2.57 4.73 -0.39
C ALA A 47 2.39 4.54 -1.92
N GLN A 48 2.31 3.28 -2.38
CA GLN A 48 2.10 2.97 -3.80
C GLN A 48 0.74 3.42 -4.30
N TRP A 49 -0.30 3.24 -3.50
CA TRP A 49 -1.67 3.62 -3.84
C TRP A 49 -1.81 5.13 -3.93
N LYS A 50 -1.29 5.89 -2.95
CA LYS A 50 -1.30 7.36 -2.97
C LYS A 50 -0.57 7.92 -4.18
N LYS A 51 0.64 7.42 -4.48
CA LYS A 51 1.40 7.79 -5.70
C LYS A 51 0.62 7.56 -7.00
N ARG A 52 -0.18 6.50 -7.08
CA ARG A 52 -1.03 6.22 -8.26
C ARG A 52 -2.21 7.18 -8.35
N LEU A 53 -2.82 7.52 -7.23
CA LEU A 53 -3.94 8.46 -7.17
C LEU A 53 -3.51 9.90 -7.50
N GLU A 54 -2.29 10.30 -7.16
CA GLU A 54 -1.73 11.60 -7.55
C GLU A 54 -1.72 11.78 -9.08
N ASN A 55 -1.35 10.72 -9.82
CA ASN A 55 -1.40 10.73 -11.28
C ASN A 55 -2.83 10.90 -11.82
N LEU A 56 -3.85 10.39 -11.10
CA LEU A 56 -5.24 10.62 -11.47
C LEU A 56 -5.63 12.08 -11.28
N THR A 57 -5.24 12.73 -10.17
CA THR A 57 -5.54 14.17 -9.96
C THR A 57 -4.84 15.10 -10.95
N THR A 58 -3.69 14.69 -11.48
CA THR A 58 -2.85 15.52 -12.37
C THR A 58 -3.23 15.38 -13.85
N TYR A 59 -4.19 14.51 -14.19
CA TYR A 59 -4.66 14.36 -15.56
C TYR A 59 -5.46 15.60 -16.00
N ALA A 60 -4.81 16.48 -16.76
CA ALA A 60 -5.34 17.76 -17.23
C ALA A 60 -6.46 17.64 -18.31
N GLY A 61 -6.96 16.44 -18.58
CA GLY A 61 -7.94 16.14 -19.63
C GLY A 61 -9.35 15.80 -19.13
N HIS A 62 -9.65 15.99 -17.84
CA HIS A 62 -10.99 15.70 -17.34
C HIS A 62 -12.02 16.66 -17.96
N ALA A 63 -12.82 16.15 -18.91
CA ALA A 63 -14.03 16.82 -19.34
C ALA A 63 -15.06 16.95 -18.18
N ASN A 64 -14.88 16.16 -17.12
CA ASN A 64 -15.72 16.14 -15.93
C ASN A 64 -15.21 17.10 -14.84
N GLN A 65 -15.90 18.23 -14.65
CA GLN A 65 -15.59 19.23 -13.63
C GLN A 65 -15.65 18.69 -12.20
N ALA A 66 -16.52 17.70 -11.93
CA ALA A 66 -16.63 17.11 -10.60
C ALA A 66 -15.38 16.29 -10.24
N LEU A 67 -14.74 15.68 -11.25
CA LEU A 67 -13.48 14.96 -11.08
C LEU A 67 -12.30 15.92 -10.93
N ALA A 68 -12.28 17.02 -11.69
CA ALA A 68 -11.26 18.05 -11.60
C ALA A 68 -11.23 18.79 -10.24
N ALA A 69 -12.33 18.78 -9.50
CA ALA A 69 -12.41 19.38 -8.16
C ALA A 69 -11.88 18.47 -7.04
N LEU A 70 -11.60 17.19 -7.33
CA LEU A 70 -11.13 16.25 -6.33
C LEU A 70 -9.64 16.46 -6.03
N THR A 71 -9.32 16.53 -4.74
CA THR A 71 -7.93 16.53 -4.26
C THR A 71 -7.46 15.11 -3.96
N ILE A 72 -6.16 14.93 -3.74
CA ILE A 72 -5.62 13.64 -3.30
C ILE A 72 -6.29 13.15 -2.00
N ASP A 73 -6.61 14.04 -1.08
CA ASP A 73 -7.28 13.70 0.18
C ASP A 73 -8.69 13.14 -0.04
N HIS A 74 -9.40 13.58 -1.07
CA HIS A 74 -10.69 12.97 -1.46
C HIS A 74 -10.49 11.54 -1.95
N LEU A 75 -9.48 11.31 -2.79
CA LEU A 75 -9.22 10.00 -3.41
C LEU A 75 -8.65 8.97 -2.43
N VAL A 76 -7.91 9.41 -1.42
CA VAL A 76 -7.38 8.53 -0.36
C VAL A 76 -8.35 8.46 0.83
N GLY A 77 -9.31 9.39 0.93
CA GLY A 77 -10.24 9.51 2.05
C GLY A 77 -9.53 9.92 3.35
N GLU A 78 -8.64 10.92 3.27
CA GLU A 78 -7.85 11.48 4.37
C GLU A 78 -8.37 12.87 4.78
N GLY A 79 -7.85 13.41 5.90
CA GLY A 79 -8.26 14.70 6.42
C GLY A 79 -9.74 14.72 6.82
N VAL A 80 -10.51 15.66 6.26
CA VAL A 80 -11.96 15.78 6.50
C VAL A 80 -12.79 14.80 5.68
N HIS A 81 -12.19 14.05 4.74
CA HIS A 81 -12.88 13.16 3.80
C HIS A 81 -12.91 11.70 4.28
N THR A 82 -12.94 11.47 5.58
CA THR A 82 -12.86 10.11 6.17
C THR A 82 -14.21 9.38 6.25
N ASP A 83 -15.33 10.11 6.13
CA ASP A 83 -16.68 9.53 6.22
C ASP A 83 -16.99 8.57 5.06
N PRO A 84 -17.30 7.28 5.33
CA PRO A 84 -17.60 6.30 4.29
C PRO A 84 -18.81 6.66 3.43
N ASN A 85 -19.85 7.30 4.01
CA ASN A 85 -21.05 7.66 3.25
C ASN A 85 -20.74 8.78 2.24
N GLY A 86 -19.98 9.79 2.66
CA GLY A 86 -19.48 10.85 1.77
C GLY A 86 -18.53 10.33 0.69
N GLN A 87 -17.79 9.27 0.95
CA GLN A 87 -16.93 8.64 -0.05
C GLN A 87 -17.71 7.79 -1.07
N ALA A 88 -18.80 7.14 -0.66
CA ALA A 88 -19.61 6.31 -1.55
C ALA A 88 -20.32 7.11 -2.66
N VAL A 89 -20.44 8.43 -2.49
CA VAL A 89 -21.05 9.34 -3.47
C VAL A 89 -20.03 10.03 -4.39
N LEU A 90 -18.76 9.65 -4.33
CA LEU A 90 -17.75 10.14 -5.27
C LEU A 90 -18.16 9.83 -6.73
N PRO A 91 -17.73 10.66 -7.70
CA PRO A 91 -17.97 10.39 -9.11
C PRO A 91 -17.53 8.99 -9.49
N ARG A 92 -18.32 8.32 -10.33
CA ARG A 92 -18.04 6.94 -10.78
C ARG A 92 -16.61 6.77 -11.32
N GLU A 93 -16.16 7.72 -12.14
CA GLU A 93 -14.82 7.73 -12.72
C GLU A 93 -13.72 7.80 -11.64
N ALA A 94 -13.97 8.52 -10.54
CA ALA A 94 -13.06 8.56 -9.39
C ALA A 94 -13.02 7.20 -8.69
N LEU A 95 -14.18 6.58 -8.46
CA LEU A 95 -14.27 5.25 -7.84
C LEU A 95 -13.62 4.17 -8.71
N GLU A 96 -13.73 4.26 -10.04
CA GLU A 96 -13.03 3.40 -11.00
C GLU A 96 -11.51 3.55 -10.88
N GLY A 97 -11.00 4.79 -10.90
CA GLY A 97 -9.57 5.06 -10.72
C GLY A 97 -9.03 4.62 -9.35
N ILE A 98 -9.82 4.83 -8.28
CA ILE A 98 -9.50 4.36 -6.93
C ILE A 98 -9.36 2.84 -6.89
N THR A 99 -10.33 2.14 -7.47
CA THR A 99 -10.40 0.67 -7.48
C THR A 99 -9.24 0.09 -8.30
N GLU A 100 -8.96 0.66 -9.48
CA GLU A 100 -7.85 0.23 -10.34
C GLU A 100 -6.49 0.48 -9.67
N ALA A 101 -6.30 1.66 -9.08
CA ALA A 101 -5.08 2.00 -8.36
C ALA A 101 -4.87 1.06 -7.16
N ALA A 102 -5.93 0.76 -6.41
CA ALA A 102 -5.87 -0.18 -5.29
C ALA A 102 -5.49 -1.58 -5.76
N HIS A 103 -6.16 -2.10 -6.78
CA HIS A 103 -5.86 -3.41 -7.37
C HIS A 103 -4.39 -3.51 -7.81
N SER A 104 -3.89 -2.50 -8.52
CA SER A 104 -2.49 -2.45 -8.97
C SER A 104 -1.49 -2.39 -7.80
N SER A 105 -1.82 -1.66 -6.73
CA SER A 105 -1.00 -1.59 -5.53
C SER A 105 -1.00 -2.90 -4.75
N PHE A 106 -2.15 -3.57 -4.62
CA PHE A 106 -2.23 -4.90 -4.03
C PHE A 106 -1.41 -5.91 -4.82
N LEU A 107 -1.55 -5.94 -6.16
CA LEU A 107 -0.71 -6.80 -6.99
C LEU A 107 0.77 -6.52 -6.77
N LYS A 108 1.19 -5.25 -6.64
CA LYS A 108 2.60 -4.95 -6.36
C LYS A 108 3.07 -5.47 -5.00
N VAL A 109 2.19 -5.43 -3.99
CA VAL A 109 2.46 -5.96 -2.64
C VAL A 109 2.38 -7.49 -2.58
N PHE A 110 1.69 -8.16 -3.51
CA PHE A 110 1.58 -9.63 -3.57
C PHE A 110 2.53 -10.30 -4.59
N ASP A 111 2.86 -9.65 -5.71
CA ASP A 111 4.00 -9.98 -6.59
C ASP A 111 5.34 -9.79 -5.88
N ALA A 112 5.29 -9.30 -4.64
CA ALA A 112 6.34 -9.35 -3.65
C ALA A 112 6.86 -10.75 -3.30
N LYS A 113 6.82 -11.77 -4.18
CA LYS A 113 7.89 -12.77 -4.14
C LYS A 113 9.28 -12.10 -4.21
N THR A 114 9.38 -10.87 -4.74
CA THR A 114 10.59 -10.04 -4.73
C THR A 114 10.74 -9.10 -3.52
N ILE A 115 9.65 -8.53 -2.95
CA ILE A 115 9.73 -7.61 -1.78
C ILE A 115 9.70 -8.37 -0.44
N GLN A 116 9.05 -9.55 -0.38
CA GLN A 116 9.20 -10.47 0.75
C GLN A 116 10.66 -10.95 0.90
N GLN A 117 11.46 -10.90 -0.17
CA GLN A 117 12.89 -11.18 -0.10
C GLN A 117 13.74 -9.98 0.33
N SER A 118 13.27 -8.73 0.19
CA SER A 118 14.12 -7.55 0.43
C SER A 118 13.99 -6.94 1.82
N PHE A 119 12.80 -6.94 2.46
CA PHE A 119 12.61 -6.26 3.76
C PHE A 119 12.28 -7.20 4.93
N ILE A 120 11.51 -8.25 4.68
CA ILE A 120 11.01 -9.16 5.71
C ILE A 120 12.08 -10.19 6.13
N ASN A 121 13.09 -10.40 5.28
CA ASN A 121 14.23 -11.28 5.57
C ASN A 121 15.42 -10.56 6.21
N ILE A 122 15.40 -9.23 6.32
CA ILE A 122 16.40 -8.51 7.10
C ILE A 122 15.95 -8.58 8.56
N LYS A 123 16.24 -9.71 9.18
CA LYS A 123 16.29 -9.84 10.64
C LYS A 123 17.71 -9.60 11.09
N GLN A 124 17.86 -9.05 12.28
CA GLN A 124 19.14 -9.05 12.95
C GLN A 124 19.59 -10.50 13.09
N ALA A 125 20.78 -10.86 12.60
CA ALA A 125 21.27 -12.22 12.82
C ALA A 125 21.57 -12.42 14.33
N PRO A 126 21.55 -13.64 14.87
CA PRO A 126 21.75 -13.89 16.31
C PRO A 126 23.05 -13.33 16.91
N GLN A 127 24.05 -13.05 16.07
CA GLN A 127 25.36 -12.51 16.44
C GLN A 127 25.67 -11.18 15.72
N GLU A 128 24.71 -10.62 14.98
CA GLU A 128 24.90 -9.34 14.26
C GLU A 128 24.69 -8.17 15.23
N PRO A 129 25.65 -7.22 15.33
CA PRO A 129 25.44 -5.99 16.09
C PRO A 129 24.26 -5.18 15.56
N TYR A 130 23.44 -4.64 16.46
CA TYR A 130 22.23 -3.89 16.10
C TYR A 130 22.50 -2.76 15.09
N MET A 131 23.61 -2.04 15.24
CA MET A 131 23.99 -0.97 14.32
C MET A 131 24.25 -1.45 12.88
N GLN A 132 24.86 -2.63 12.71
CA GLN A 132 25.09 -3.21 11.38
C GLN A 132 23.78 -3.66 10.73
N PHE A 133 22.87 -4.22 11.53
CA PHE A 133 21.52 -4.54 11.08
C PHE A 133 20.76 -3.30 10.57
N VAL A 134 20.77 -2.20 11.34
CA VAL A 134 20.11 -0.95 10.97
C VAL A 134 20.71 -0.34 9.69
N GLU A 135 22.03 -0.42 9.49
CA GLU A 135 22.67 0.05 8.25
C GLU A 135 22.20 -0.73 7.02
N ARG A 136 22.13 -2.07 7.08
CA ARG A 136 21.61 -2.89 5.98
C ARG A 136 20.14 -2.56 5.69
N LEU A 137 19.36 -2.35 6.74
CA LEU A 137 17.95 -1.98 6.64
C LEU A 137 17.78 -0.62 5.93
N LYS A 138 18.56 0.39 6.33
CA LYS A 138 18.60 1.72 5.67
C LYS A 138 18.93 1.62 4.19
N GLN A 139 20.04 0.96 3.83
CA GLN A 139 20.48 0.82 2.43
C GLN A 139 19.43 0.14 1.54
N THR A 140 18.66 -0.79 2.11
CA THR A 140 17.61 -1.49 1.38
C THR A 140 16.40 -0.57 1.18
N LEU A 141 16.01 0.18 2.21
CA LEU A 141 14.89 1.11 2.14
C LEU A 141 15.19 2.27 1.18
N GLU A 142 16.44 2.73 1.14
CA GLU A 142 16.91 3.75 0.18
C GLU A 142 16.66 3.37 -1.28
N ARG A 143 16.76 2.07 -1.60
CA ARG A 143 16.57 1.56 -2.96
C ARG A 143 15.10 1.34 -3.35
N SER A 144 14.18 1.37 -2.39
CA SER A 144 12.79 0.97 -2.63
C SER A 144 11.76 2.03 -2.26
N ILE A 145 12.15 3.02 -1.46
CA ILE A 145 11.29 4.13 -1.04
C ILE A 145 12.02 5.43 -1.37
N ASP A 146 11.50 6.19 -2.33
CA ASP A 146 12.08 7.46 -2.77
C ASP A 146 11.81 8.61 -1.79
N ASN A 147 10.70 8.53 -1.02
CA ASN A 147 10.31 9.55 -0.05
C ASN A 147 11.07 9.39 1.27
N ASP A 148 11.79 10.44 1.69
CA ASP A 148 12.60 10.46 2.91
C ASP A 148 11.80 10.21 4.19
N GLN A 149 10.64 10.84 4.33
CA GLN A 149 9.80 10.74 5.53
C GLN A 149 9.13 9.38 5.65
N GLU A 150 8.66 8.82 4.54
CA GLU A 150 8.10 7.46 4.52
C GLU A 150 9.17 6.42 4.84
N ARG A 151 10.38 6.62 4.31
CA ARG A 151 11.54 5.76 4.57
C ARG A 151 11.93 5.75 6.04
N GLU A 152 11.89 6.90 6.71
CA GLU A 152 12.18 7.01 8.14
C GLU A 152 11.13 6.27 8.99
N VAL A 153 9.84 6.45 8.68
CA VAL A 153 8.75 5.76 9.39
C VAL A 153 8.86 4.24 9.26
N VAL A 154 9.15 3.74 8.05
CA VAL A 154 9.30 2.30 7.79
C VAL A 154 10.56 1.75 8.47
N LEU A 155 11.66 2.50 8.47
CA LEU A 155 12.90 2.12 9.14
C LEU A 155 12.68 1.90 10.63
N LEU A 156 12.06 2.85 11.32
CA LEU A 156 11.82 2.77 12.76
C LEU A 156 11.01 1.53 13.13
N LYS A 157 9.96 1.26 12.34
CA LYS A 157 9.07 0.12 12.59
C LYS A 157 9.79 -1.21 12.39
N LEU A 158 10.52 -1.35 11.29
CA LEU A 158 11.26 -2.59 10.99
C LEU A 158 12.46 -2.81 11.91
N ALA A 159 13.12 -1.74 12.37
CA ALA A 159 14.21 -1.86 13.32
C ALA A 159 13.75 -2.45 14.66
N ILE A 160 12.50 -2.17 15.07
CA ILE A 160 11.89 -2.75 16.28
C ILE A 160 11.39 -4.17 16.02
N GLU A 161 10.61 -4.38 14.95
CA GLU A 161 9.96 -5.67 14.67
C GLU A 161 10.97 -6.80 14.32
N ASN A 162 12.15 -6.45 13.79
CA ASN A 162 13.13 -7.42 13.27
C ASN A 162 14.45 -7.48 14.06
N ALA A 163 14.57 -6.76 15.17
CA ALA A 163 15.69 -6.89 16.10
C ALA A 163 15.64 -8.24 16.83
N ASN A 164 16.77 -8.68 17.36
CA ASN A 164 16.78 -9.78 18.32
C ASN A 164 16.14 -9.32 19.64
N GLU A 165 15.45 -10.24 20.31
CA GLU A 165 15.08 -10.05 21.72
C GLU A 165 16.36 -10.18 22.54
N ASP A 166 16.75 -9.12 23.26
CA ASP A 166 17.88 -9.12 24.22
C ASP A 166 17.58 -10.00 25.45
#